data_AF-A0A7S2VR98-F1
#
_entry.id   AF-A0A7S2VR98-F1
#
_cell.length_a   1.000
_cell.length_b   1.000
_cell.length_c   1.000
_cell.angle_alpha   90.00
_cell.angle_beta   90.00
_cell.angle_gamma   90.00
#
_symmetry.space_group_name_H-M   'P 1'
#
loop_
_entity.id
_entity.type
_entity.pdbx_description
1 polymer ?
#
loop_
_entity_poly.entity_id
_entity_poly.type
_entity_poly.pdbx_seq_one_letter_code
_entity_poly.pdbx_strand_id
1 'polypeptide(L)'
;CKVARYDANYRNLGFCKNMGGLGAHSDHDYSNLKTFVANPSMCKETLQLHCVERWHENQRLKVPVNLVVFDLDETLTLATFMPQEPEFAEKLDWNPASLSEGDWNEEDLLEYNFETPFVKGGSRLDKLRRMLAEIARGEGEAGQQRRALAVLSRNPEGVVGVVNLLKMARLDNFFSAVWTLPYSVYRPSGAYQVNGEWRCFEAPVASVPDYKVHVLHHIVENPSKWFPQLQAEEVLAPFDALQDMRVENVVVIDDERAAFSMDEPHPAQALRYCKVARYDADYRSCGHLNQLGGIGAHSDKDYETLRAFVERPWQFLQDPPPEVAESIDDPGLDRTVSARLRRALESEETDKLPRTRRRKAVSEPDLERSPRESVKPRTNSFCVSPRTSPRDEPGGLGLCDDFDLVELESSSPTQAAC
;
A
#
# COMPACT_ATOMS: atom_id res chain seq x y z
N CYS A 1 -15.49 14.00 -2.78
CA CYS A 1 -15.46 13.04 -1.65
C CYS A 1 -16.51 11.94 -1.95
N LYS A 2 -16.07 10.77 -2.43
CA LYS A 2 -16.92 9.58 -2.44
C LYS A 2 -16.89 9.01 -1.02
N VAL A 3 -18.07 8.77 -0.44
CA VAL A 3 -18.18 8.07 0.85
C VAL A 3 -18.13 6.58 0.56
N ALA A 4 -17.25 5.84 1.25
CA ALA A 4 -17.14 4.40 1.09
C ALA A 4 -18.52 3.74 1.29
N ARG A 5 -18.83 2.79 0.42
CA ARG A 5 -20.01 1.94 0.52
C ARG A 5 -19.56 0.55 0.96
N TYR A 6 -20.30 -0.06 1.87
CA TYR A 6 -19.97 -1.36 2.43
C TYR A 6 -21.22 -2.18 2.73
N ASP A 7 -21.03 -3.49 2.74
CA ASP A 7 -22.05 -4.45 3.13
C ASP A 7 -21.78 -4.90 4.56
N ALA A 8 -22.77 -4.83 5.46
CA ALA A 8 -22.61 -5.28 6.84
C ALA A 8 -23.93 -5.73 7.46
N ASN A 9 -23.83 -6.57 8.50
CA ASN A 9 -24.98 -6.91 9.34
C ASN A 9 -25.36 -5.71 10.21
N TYR A 10 -26.54 -5.13 9.99
CA TYR A 10 -26.99 -3.94 10.69
C TYR A 10 -28.12 -4.24 11.69
N ARG A 11 -27.74 -4.35 12.97
CA ARG A 11 -28.67 -4.56 14.09
C ARG A 11 -29.69 -5.67 13.76
N ASN A 12 -30.98 -5.35 13.81
CA ASN A 12 -32.11 -6.24 13.54
C ASN A 12 -32.55 -6.27 12.06
N LEU A 13 -31.86 -5.54 11.17
CA LEU A 13 -32.17 -5.53 9.74
C LEU A 13 -31.45 -6.65 8.98
N GLY A 14 -30.54 -7.39 9.64
CA GLY A 14 -29.72 -8.41 8.99
C GLY A 14 -28.68 -7.81 8.06
N PHE A 15 -28.24 -8.60 7.07
CA PHE A 15 -27.22 -8.21 6.12
C PHE A 15 -27.74 -7.11 5.18
N CYS A 16 -27.19 -5.90 5.31
CA CYS A 16 -27.56 -4.74 4.52
C CYS A 16 -26.43 -4.42 3.54
N LYS A 17 -26.77 -4.32 2.25
CA LYS A 17 -25.81 -3.98 1.20
C LYS A 17 -25.73 -2.48 0.94
N ASN A 18 -24.59 -2.00 0.46
CA ASN A 18 -24.35 -0.60 0.05
C ASN A 18 -24.64 0.43 1.14
N MET A 19 -24.42 0.08 2.40
CA MET A 19 -24.43 1.05 3.49
C MET A 19 -23.28 2.03 3.34
N GLY A 20 -23.43 3.24 3.85
CA GLY A 20 -22.36 4.23 3.81
C GLY A 20 -22.72 5.47 4.61
N GLY A 21 -21.70 6.20 5.01
CA GLY A 21 -21.79 7.43 5.80
C GLY A 21 -20.36 7.87 6.13
N LEU A 22 -20.15 9.18 6.25
CA LEU A 22 -18.87 9.68 6.77
C LEU A 22 -18.72 9.18 8.21
N GLY A 23 -17.58 8.58 8.53
CA GLY A 23 -17.29 8.07 9.88
C GLY A 23 -17.95 6.74 10.18
N ALA A 24 -18.61 6.11 9.18
CA ALA A 24 -19.37 4.90 9.42
C ALA A 24 -18.47 3.65 9.52
N HIS A 25 -17.26 3.72 8.94
CA HIS A 25 -16.26 2.66 9.01
C HIS A 25 -15.05 3.05 9.89
N SER A 26 -14.62 4.31 9.81
CA SER A 26 -13.48 4.82 10.56
C SER A 26 -13.59 6.32 10.76
N ASP A 27 -13.14 6.82 11.92
CA ASP A 27 -13.01 8.26 12.18
C ASP A 27 -12.08 8.95 11.18
N HIS A 28 -11.26 8.16 10.46
CA HIS A 28 -10.39 8.65 9.41
C HIS A 28 -11.14 9.34 8.25
N ASP A 29 -12.41 8.99 8.02
CA ASP A 29 -13.26 9.66 7.03
C ASP A 29 -13.40 11.16 7.32
N TYR A 30 -13.50 11.53 8.60
CA TYR A 30 -13.60 12.94 9.01
C TYR A 30 -12.29 13.68 8.77
N SER A 31 -11.16 13.05 9.08
CA SER A 31 -9.83 13.60 8.80
C SER A 31 -9.62 13.82 7.31
N ASN A 32 -10.04 12.87 6.47
CA ASN A 32 -9.99 13.00 5.01
C ASN A 32 -10.89 14.13 4.49
N LEU A 33 -12.10 14.27 5.04
CA LEU A 33 -12.99 15.37 4.67
C LEU A 33 -12.40 16.73 5.09
N LYS A 34 -11.85 16.85 6.29
CA LYS A 34 -11.19 18.06 6.78
C LYS A 34 -10.02 18.44 5.86
N THR A 35 -9.19 17.46 5.49
CA THR A 35 -8.08 17.65 4.54
C THR A 35 -8.57 18.07 3.17
N PHE A 36 -9.64 17.46 2.64
CA PHE A 36 -10.24 17.85 1.36
C PHE A 36 -10.74 19.30 1.39
N VAL A 37 -11.41 19.72 2.46
CA VAL A 37 -11.91 21.09 2.61
C VAL A 37 -10.75 22.08 2.72
N ALA A 38 -9.68 21.72 3.45
CA ALA A 38 -8.51 22.56 3.60
C ALA A 38 -7.70 22.67 2.29
N ASN A 39 -7.57 21.57 1.54
CA ASN A 39 -6.69 21.45 0.38
C ASN A 39 -7.34 20.62 -0.75
N PRO A 40 -8.38 21.13 -1.44
CA PRO A 40 -9.14 20.35 -2.41
C PRO A 40 -8.31 19.95 -3.65
N SER A 41 -7.31 20.76 -4.01
CA SER A 41 -6.37 20.46 -5.09
C SER A 41 -5.59 19.16 -4.86
N MET A 42 -5.26 18.86 -3.60
CA MET A 42 -4.57 17.63 -3.22
C MET A 42 -5.42 16.38 -3.48
N CYS A 43 -6.74 16.53 -3.59
CA CYS A 43 -7.70 15.43 -3.74
C CYS A 43 -8.17 15.21 -5.17
N LYS A 44 -7.55 15.85 -6.16
CA LYS A 44 -7.81 15.54 -7.56
C LYS A 44 -7.28 14.13 -7.84
N GLU A 45 -8.18 13.18 -8.09
CA GLU A 45 -7.81 11.83 -8.52
C GLU A 45 -7.17 11.92 -9.91
N THR A 46 -5.85 11.82 -9.94
CA THR A 46 -5.09 11.52 -11.15
C THR A 46 -4.89 10.02 -11.20
N LEU A 47 -5.05 9.40 -12.38
CA LEU A 47 -4.67 7.99 -12.61
C LEU A 47 -3.15 7.80 -12.69
N GLN A 48 -2.40 8.63 -11.97
CA GLN A 48 -0.96 8.75 -12.01
C GLN A 48 -0.45 9.01 -10.60
N LEU A 49 0.76 8.52 -10.34
CA LEU A 49 1.52 8.79 -9.13
C LEU A 49 1.71 10.29 -8.92
N HIS A 50 1.53 10.76 -7.68
CA HIS A 50 1.76 12.15 -7.32
C HIS A 50 2.85 12.26 -6.26
N CYS A 51 4.01 12.83 -6.63
CA CYS A 51 5.15 13.00 -5.74
C CYS A 51 5.32 14.46 -5.30
N VAL A 52 5.66 14.65 -4.03
CA VAL A 52 5.73 15.95 -3.38
C VAL A 52 6.88 16.00 -2.38
N GLU A 53 7.71 17.04 -2.45
CA GLU A 53 8.54 17.51 -1.35
C GLU A 53 7.85 18.71 -0.69
N ARG A 54 7.39 18.52 0.56
CA ARG A 54 6.82 19.58 1.39
C ARG A 54 7.90 20.61 1.70
N TRP A 55 7.50 21.85 1.91
CA TRP A 55 8.42 22.89 2.33
C TRP A 55 9.01 22.59 3.71
N HIS A 56 10.33 22.80 3.87
CA HIS A 56 11.06 22.72 5.14
C HIS A 56 12.34 23.59 5.06
N GLU A 57 12.91 23.93 6.21
CA GLU A 57 14.06 24.86 6.31
C GLU A 57 15.31 24.37 5.54
N ASN A 58 15.54 23.06 5.51
CA ASN A 58 16.73 22.44 4.91
C ASN A 58 16.59 22.19 3.40
N GLN A 59 15.48 22.61 2.77
CA GLN A 59 15.20 22.29 1.36
C GLN A 59 16.28 22.82 0.40
N ARG A 60 16.89 23.96 0.74
CA ARG A 60 18.00 24.56 -0.03
C ARG A 60 19.26 23.69 -0.02
N LEU A 61 19.44 22.84 0.98
CA LEU A 61 20.57 21.93 1.10
C LEU A 61 20.47 20.74 0.14
N LYS A 62 19.30 20.52 -0.49
CA LYS A 62 19.07 19.41 -1.43
C LYS A 62 19.51 18.06 -0.85
N VAL A 63 19.11 17.82 0.40
CA VAL A 63 19.48 16.63 1.16
C VAL A 63 19.16 15.37 0.34
N PRO A 64 20.09 14.42 0.15
CA PRO A 64 19.83 13.22 -0.64
C PRO A 64 18.86 12.28 0.07
N VAL A 65 18.19 11.41 -0.71
CA VAL A 65 17.36 10.33 -0.17
C VAL A 65 18.25 9.14 0.15
N ASN A 66 18.18 8.64 1.39
CA ASN A 66 18.92 7.47 1.86
C ASN A 66 18.01 6.26 2.09
N LEU A 67 16.75 6.51 2.43
CA LEU A 67 15.74 5.48 2.72
C LEU A 67 14.47 5.75 1.91
N VAL A 68 14.00 4.72 1.20
CA VAL A 68 12.70 4.73 0.52
C VAL A 68 11.82 3.65 1.14
N VAL A 69 10.69 4.07 1.70
CA VAL A 69 9.73 3.18 2.36
C VAL A 69 8.50 3.06 1.49
N PHE A 70 8.17 1.84 1.09
CA PHE A 70 6.99 1.51 0.31
C PHE A 70 5.91 0.92 1.22
N ASP A 71 4.64 1.22 0.96
CA ASP A 71 3.58 0.32 1.34
C ASP A 71 3.55 -0.91 0.43
N LEU A 72 2.94 -1.99 0.90
CA LEU A 72 2.67 -3.16 0.06
C LEU A 72 1.34 -2.99 -0.66
N ASP A 73 0.26 -2.85 0.12
CA ASP A 73 -1.11 -3.02 -0.32
C ASP A 73 -1.51 -1.90 -1.28
N GLU A 74 -1.95 -2.27 -2.50
CA GLU A 74 -2.36 -1.34 -3.57
C GLU A 74 -1.30 -0.27 -3.89
N THR A 75 -0.04 -0.54 -3.53
CA THR A 75 1.14 0.31 -3.77
C THR A 75 2.17 -0.46 -4.59
N LEU A 76 2.75 -1.52 -4.02
CA LEU A 76 3.56 -2.47 -4.78
C LEU A 76 2.66 -3.46 -5.52
N THR A 77 1.64 -3.97 -4.81
CA THR A 77 0.56 -4.77 -5.39
C THR A 77 -0.46 -3.89 -6.10
N LEU A 78 -1.22 -4.51 -7.00
CA LEU A 78 -2.35 -3.91 -7.71
C LEU A 78 -3.63 -4.04 -6.90
N ALA A 79 -3.83 -5.24 -6.37
CA ALA A 79 -4.80 -5.63 -5.36
C ALA A 79 -4.15 -6.74 -4.53
N THR A 80 -4.28 -6.70 -3.21
CA THR A 80 -3.57 -7.65 -2.35
C THR A 80 -4.39 -8.89 -2.07
N PHE A 81 -3.96 -10.01 -2.65
CA PHE A 81 -4.48 -11.35 -2.38
C PHE A 81 -3.41 -12.16 -1.66
N MET A 82 -3.72 -12.59 -0.44
CA MET A 82 -2.84 -13.43 0.38
C MET A 82 -3.46 -14.82 0.56
N PRO A 83 -2.67 -15.91 0.45
CA PRO A 83 -3.06 -17.24 0.87
C PRO A 83 -3.57 -17.24 2.33
N GLN A 84 -4.54 -18.09 2.64
CA GLN A 84 -5.19 -18.13 3.97
C GLN A 84 -4.59 -19.21 4.89
N GLU A 85 -3.61 -19.96 4.39
CA GLU A 85 -2.93 -21.01 5.09
C GLU A 85 -2.07 -20.40 6.21
N PRO A 86 -2.19 -20.88 7.46
CA PRO A 86 -1.39 -20.37 8.57
C PRO A 86 0.12 -20.40 8.29
N GLU A 87 0.59 -21.43 7.58
CA GLU A 87 2.00 -21.58 7.23
C GLU A 87 2.52 -20.42 6.36
N PHE A 88 1.69 -19.81 5.52
CA PHE A 88 2.08 -18.66 4.70
C PHE A 88 2.45 -17.44 5.58
N ALA A 89 1.76 -17.27 6.71
CA ALA A 89 1.99 -16.18 7.65
C ALA A 89 2.97 -16.53 8.79
N GLU A 90 3.37 -17.80 8.93
CA GLU A 90 4.19 -18.28 10.04
C GLU A 90 5.58 -18.74 9.61
N LYS A 91 5.73 -19.24 8.37
CA LYS A 91 6.97 -19.83 7.88
C LYS A 91 7.55 -19.04 6.71
N LEU A 92 8.75 -18.49 6.88
CA LEU A 92 9.53 -17.93 5.77
C LEU A 92 9.84 -19.02 4.73
N ASP A 93 9.94 -18.63 3.46
CA ASP A 93 10.17 -19.55 2.35
C ASP A 93 9.02 -20.56 2.18
N TRP A 94 7.81 -20.12 2.47
CA TRP A 94 6.62 -20.86 2.13
C TRP A 94 6.50 -21.03 0.61
N ASN A 95 6.05 -22.20 0.18
CA ASN A 95 5.93 -22.56 -1.23
C ASN A 95 4.48 -22.97 -1.54
N PRO A 96 3.81 -22.34 -2.53
CA PRO A 96 2.44 -22.66 -2.90
C PRO A 96 2.24 -24.07 -3.47
N ALA A 97 3.31 -24.80 -3.82
CA ALA A 97 3.21 -26.20 -4.25
C ALA A 97 2.64 -27.14 -3.17
N SER A 98 2.52 -26.70 -1.92
CA SER A 98 1.86 -27.43 -0.84
C SER A 98 0.33 -27.29 -0.83
N LEU A 99 -0.23 -26.43 -1.67
CA LEU A 99 -1.67 -26.14 -1.71
C LEU A 99 -2.49 -27.25 -2.33
N SER A 100 -3.77 -27.32 -1.93
CA SER A 100 -4.68 -28.34 -2.44
C SER A 100 -5.14 -28.02 -3.86
N GLU A 101 -5.49 -29.05 -4.64
CA GLU A 101 -6.03 -28.86 -5.99
C GLU A 101 -7.28 -27.96 -5.95
N GLY A 102 -7.18 -26.74 -6.49
CA GLY A 102 -8.25 -25.75 -6.54
C GLY A 102 -7.99 -24.45 -5.77
N ASP A 103 -6.91 -24.40 -4.99
CA ASP A 103 -6.43 -23.16 -4.36
C ASP A 103 -5.56 -22.33 -5.34
N TRP A 104 -5.19 -21.12 -4.92
CA TRP A 104 -4.34 -20.21 -5.69
C TRP A 104 -2.97 -20.83 -5.97
N ASN A 105 -2.57 -20.95 -7.23
CA ASN A 105 -1.17 -21.30 -7.52
C ASN A 105 -0.27 -20.04 -7.55
N GLU A 106 1.05 -20.23 -7.67
CA GLU A 106 2.01 -19.12 -7.72
C GLU A 106 1.70 -18.14 -8.87
N GLU A 107 1.38 -18.66 -10.06
CA GLU A 107 1.06 -17.85 -11.23
C GLU A 107 -0.19 -16.99 -11.00
N ASP A 108 -1.24 -17.56 -10.41
CA ASP A 108 -2.46 -16.81 -10.06
C ASP A 108 -2.13 -15.71 -9.05
N LEU A 109 -1.36 -16.01 -8.00
CA LEU A 109 -0.98 -15.00 -7.01
C LEU A 109 -0.17 -13.86 -7.64
N LEU A 110 0.78 -14.18 -8.51
CA LEU A 110 1.58 -13.18 -9.22
C LEU A 110 0.74 -12.35 -10.18
N GLU A 111 -0.14 -13.00 -10.94
CA GLU A 111 -1.00 -12.36 -11.91
C GLU A 111 -1.99 -11.41 -11.24
N TYR A 112 -2.60 -11.82 -10.12
CA TYR A 112 -3.61 -11.02 -9.42
C TYR A 112 -2.99 -9.93 -8.54
N ASN A 113 -1.80 -10.14 -7.97
CA ASN A 113 -1.17 -9.13 -7.14
C ASN A 113 -0.31 -8.14 -7.92
N PHE A 114 0.39 -8.56 -8.98
CA PHE A 114 1.45 -7.73 -9.57
C PHE A 114 1.22 -7.35 -11.04
N GLU A 115 0.39 -8.07 -11.79
CA GLU A 115 0.17 -7.78 -13.21
C GLU A 115 -1.06 -6.91 -13.46
N THR A 116 -0.89 -5.89 -14.31
CA THR A 116 -1.98 -4.98 -14.67
C THR A 116 -2.62 -5.33 -16.01
N PRO A 117 -3.96 -5.37 -16.11
CA PRO A 117 -4.65 -5.49 -17.40
C PRO A 117 -4.73 -4.15 -18.15
N PHE A 118 -4.33 -3.03 -17.55
CA PHE A 118 -4.60 -1.69 -18.09
C PHE A 118 -3.48 -1.14 -18.98
N VAL A 119 -2.23 -1.56 -18.73
CA VAL A 119 -1.06 -1.13 -19.51
C VAL A 119 -0.64 -2.25 -20.44
N LYS A 120 -0.51 -1.92 -21.73
CA LYS A 120 -0.03 -2.87 -22.76
C LYS A 120 1.50 -2.87 -22.81
N GLY A 121 2.08 -3.97 -23.29
CA GLY A 121 3.48 -4.02 -23.72
C GLY A 121 4.48 -4.44 -22.63
N GLY A 122 4.24 -5.59 -22.00
CA GLY A 122 5.19 -6.25 -21.10
C GLY A 122 4.63 -6.47 -19.69
N SER A 123 5.39 -7.21 -18.87
CA SER A 123 5.06 -7.47 -17.46
C SER A 123 5.23 -6.21 -16.61
N ARG A 124 4.20 -5.88 -15.83
CA ARG A 124 4.29 -4.82 -14.81
C ARG A 124 5.30 -5.19 -13.74
N LEU A 125 5.35 -6.47 -13.35
CA LEU A 125 6.29 -6.95 -12.35
C LEU A 125 7.75 -6.74 -12.79
N ASP A 126 8.09 -6.99 -14.05
CA ASP A 126 9.44 -6.76 -14.57
C ASP A 126 9.82 -5.27 -14.58
N LYS A 127 8.87 -4.40 -14.94
CA LYS A 127 9.06 -2.94 -14.87
C LYS A 127 9.27 -2.48 -13.43
N LEU A 128 8.50 -3.04 -12.49
CA LEU A 128 8.64 -2.77 -11.06
C LEU A 128 10.02 -3.19 -10.53
N ARG A 129 10.49 -4.40 -10.85
CA ARG A 129 11.84 -4.90 -10.51
C ARG A 129 12.93 -3.96 -11.02
N ARG A 130 12.83 -3.54 -12.28
CA ARG A 130 13.80 -2.61 -12.89
C ARG A 130 13.82 -1.27 -12.15
N MET A 131 12.65 -0.71 -11.85
CA MET A 131 12.54 0.55 -11.13
C MET A 131 13.14 0.45 -9.72
N LEU A 132 12.84 -0.61 -8.95
CA LEU A 132 13.41 -0.81 -7.62
C LEU A 132 14.94 -0.96 -7.67
N ALA A 133 15.47 -1.69 -8.65
CA ALA A 133 16.91 -1.83 -8.87
C ALA A 133 17.57 -0.47 -9.15
N GLU A 134 16.96 0.35 -10.00
CA GLU A 134 17.44 1.70 -10.33
C GLU A 134 17.42 2.63 -9.10
N ILE A 135 16.33 2.63 -8.33
CA ILE A 135 16.21 3.44 -7.11
C ILE A 135 17.23 3.03 -6.04
N ALA A 136 17.40 1.72 -5.82
CA ALA A 136 18.35 1.18 -4.85
C ALA A 136 19.80 1.50 -5.21
N ARG A 137 20.13 1.54 -6.51
CA ARG A 137 21.47 1.90 -7.00
C ARG A 137 21.71 3.41 -6.93
N GLY A 138 20.72 4.19 -7.32
CA GLY A 138 20.79 5.64 -7.48
C GLY A 138 21.52 6.15 -8.72
N GLU A 139 21.37 7.44 -9.01
CA GLU A 139 22.14 8.16 -10.03
C GLU A 139 23.42 8.72 -9.39
N GLY A 140 24.53 7.98 -9.53
CA GLY A 140 25.82 8.36 -8.96
C GLY A 140 27.00 7.73 -9.69
N GLU A 141 28.17 8.37 -9.60
CA GLU A 141 29.44 7.79 -10.04
C GLU A 141 29.75 6.51 -9.24
N ALA A 142 30.56 5.61 -9.80
CA ALA A 142 30.97 4.38 -9.13
C ALA A 142 31.54 4.69 -7.73
N GLY A 143 30.80 4.36 -6.68
CA GLY A 143 31.13 4.70 -5.29
C GLY A 143 30.03 5.42 -4.51
N GLN A 144 28.94 5.85 -5.17
CA GLN A 144 27.80 6.41 -4.44
C GLN A 144 27.07 5.34 -3.63
N GLN A 145 26.72 5.68 -2.41
CA GLN A 145 26.09 4.77 -1.45
C GLN A 145 24.72 4.31 -1.94
N ARG A 146 24.48 3.00 -1.88
CA ARG A 146 23.17 2.41 -2.21
C ARG A 146 22.11 2.94 -1.25
N ARG A 147 20.90 3.18 -1.77
CA ARG A 147 19.75 3.52 -0.93
C ARG A 147 19.18 2.25 -0.32
N ALA A 148 18.79 2.32 0.94
CA ALA A 148 18.00 1.28 1.55
C ALA A 148 16.55 1.39 1.07
N LEU A 149 15.97 0.28 0.65
CA LEU A 149 14.54 0.17 0.41
C LEU A 149 13.92 -0.64 1.53
N ALA A 150 12.74 -0.25 1.99
CA ALA A 150 12.00 -1.00 2.99
C ALA A 150 10.50 -1.02 2.69
N VAL A 151 9.79 -1.96 3.31
CA VAL A 151 8.33 -2.03 3.27
C VAL A 151 7.75 -1.74 4.66
N LEU A 152 6.74 -0.88 4.72
CA LEU A 152 5.95 -0.61 5.93
C LEU A 152 4.46 -0.76 5.61
N SER A 153 3.89 -1.88 6.02
CA SER A 153 2.51 -2.26 5.64
C SER A 153 1.61 -2.46 6.86
N ARG A 154 0.29 -2.37 6.63
CA ARG A 154 -0.75 -2.75 7.60
C ARG A 154 -1.32 -4.15 7.36
N ASN A 155 -0.64 -4.96 6.56
CA ASN A 155 -1.16 -6.23 6.10
C ASN A 155 -1.40 -7.19 7.29
N PRO A 156 -2.60 -7.78 7.41
CA PRO A 156 -2.97 -8.63 8.55
C PRO A 156 -2.18 -9.93 8.62
N GLU A 157 -1.58 -10.39 7.52
CA GLU A 157 -0.74 -11.57 7.54
C GLU A 157 0.60 -11.35 8.25
N GLY A 158 0.93 -10.09 8.55
CA GLY A 158 2.15 -9.73 9.25
C GLY A 158 3.39 -9.90 8.38
N VAL A 159 4.56 -9.69 8.99
CA VAL A 159 5.80 -9.51 8.24
C VAL A 159 6.20 -10.73 7.40
N VAL A 160 5.91 -11.94 7.87
CA VAL A 160 6.26 -13.19 7.17
C VAL A 160 5.44 -13.35 5.89
N GLY A 161 4.12 -13.10 5.96
CA GLY A 161 3.26 -13.14 4.77
C GLY A 161 3.69 -12.12 3.72
N VAL A 162 4.03 -10.90 4.15
CA VAL A 162 4.58 -9.87 3.26
C VAL A 162 5.88 -10.33 2.59
N VAL A 163 6.83 -10.87 3.36
CA VAL A 163 8.12 -11.36 2.82
C VAL A 163 7.89 -12.52 1.84
N ASN A 164 7.00 -13.46 2.14
CA ASN A 164 6.69 -14.58 1.25
C ASN A 164 6.07 -14.11 -0.07
N LEU A 165 5.15 -13.14 -0.04
CA LEU A 165 4.60 -12.56 -1.27
C LEU A 165 5.68 -11.86 -2.11
N LEU A 166 6.58 -11.11 -1.46
CA LEU A 166 7.70 -10.47 -2.14
C LEU A 166 8.69 -11.48 -2.73
N LYS A 167 8.94 -12.61 -2.05
CA LYS A 167 9.80 -13.70 -2.53
C LYS A 167 9.23 -14.37 -3.79
N MET A 168 7.93 -14.70 -3.79
CA MET A 168 7.25 -15.21 -5.00
C MET A 168 7.42 -14.24 -6.17
N ALA A 169 7.26 -12.94 -5.91
CA ALA A 169 7.45 -11.90 -6.91
C ALA A 169 8.92 -11.58 -7.24
N ARG A 170 9.90 -12.22 -6.59
CA ARG A 170 11.33 -11.90 -6.66
C ARG A 170 11.63 -10.41 -6.45
N LEU A 171 10.85 -9.76 -5.60
CA LEU A 171 11.02 -8.37 -5.21
C LEU A 171 11.79 -8.23 -3.90
N ASP A 172 11.84 -9.29 -3.10
CA ASP A 172 12.48 -9.30 -1.79
C ASP A 172 13.96 -8.90 -1.84
N ASN A 173 14.69 -9.30 -2.89
CA ASN A 173 16.10 -8.94 -3.09
C ASN A 173 16.40 -7.44 -3.24
N PHE A 174 15.38 -6.59 -3.40
CA PHE A 174 15.55 -5.14 -3.44
C PHE A 174 15.39 -4.48 -2.07
N PHE A 175 14.79 -5.17 -1.09
CA PHE A 175 14.43 -4.61 0.20
C PHE A 175 15.40 -5.07 1.30
N SER A 176 15.77 -4.12 2.15
CA SER A 176 16.65 -4.35 3.30
C SER A 176 15.87 -4.67 4.57
N ALA A 177 14.61 -4.24 4.65
CA ALA A 177 13.73 -4.47 5.79
C ALA A 177 12.25 -4.46 5.39
N VAL A 178 11.43 -5.17 6.18
CA VAL A 178 9.97 -5.16 6.12
C VAL A 178 9.46 -5.00 7.56
N TRP A 179 8.48 -4.13 7.76
CA TRP A 179 7.80 -3.94 9.05
C TRP A 179 6.29 -3.93 8.86
N THR A 180 5.56 -4.40 9.86
CA THR A 180 4.10 -4.45 9.82
C THR A 180 3.44 -3.80 11.03
N LEU A 181 2.29 -3.18 10.79
CA LEU A 181 1.40 -2.56 11.76
C LEU A 181 0.01 -3.24 11.73
N PRO A 182 -0.77 -3.21 12.82
CA PRO A 182 -0.37 -2.82 14.17
C PRO A 182 0.56 -3.88 14.81
N TYR A 183 1.08 -3.57 16.01
CA TYR A 183 1.83 -4.55 16.80
C TYR A 183 0.98 -5.77 17.13
N SER A 184 1.59 -6.96 17.01
CA SER A 184 1.00 -8.24 17.42
C SER A 184 1.96 -8.94 18.39
N VAL A 185 1.42 -9.48 19.49
CA VAL A 185 2.21 -10.23 20.48
C VAL A 185 2.61 -11.62 19.97
N TYR A 186 1.88 -12.14 18.97
CA TYR A 186 2.01 -13.52 18.51
C TYR A 186 2.78 -13.67 17.19
N ARG A 187 3.10 -12.56 16.52
CA ARG A 187 3.78 -12.55 15.23
C ARG A 187 4.92 -11.53 15.27
N PRO A 188 6.06 -11.83 14.63
CA PRO A 188 7.12 -10.85 14.50
C PRO A 188 6.62 -9.59 13.78
N SER A 189 7.08 -8.45 14.25
CA SER A 189 6.69 -7.13 13.72
C SER A 189 7.67 -6.58 12.68
N GLY A 190 8.84 -7.22 12.53
CA GLY A 190 9.85 -6.85 11.55
C GLY A 190 10.63 -8.04 10.99
N ALA A 191 11.20 -7.84 9.81
CA ALA A 191 12.16 -8.72 9.17
C ALA A 191 13.21 -7.88 8.44
N TYR A 192 14.44 -8.37 8.39
CA TYR A 192 15.54 -7.70 7.67
C TYR A 192 16.35 -8.72 6.89
N GLN A 193 17.00 -8.25 5.83
CA GLN A 193 17.86 -9.07 4.99
C GLN A 193 19.33 -8.93 5.41
N VAL A 194 20.02 -10.05 5.58
CA VAL A 194 21.46 -10.12 5.82
C VAL A 194 22.06 -11.27 5.02
N ASN A 195 23.08 -10.99 4.20
CA ASN A 195 23.73 -11.99 3.34
C ASN A 195 22.75 -12.79 2.46
N GLY A 196 21.69 -12.12 1.96
CA GLY A 196 20.64 -12.75 1.15
C GLY A 196 19.59 -13.53 1.94
N GLU A 197 19.76 -13.70 3.25
CA GLU A 197 18.81 -14.39 4.12
C GLU A 197 17.91 -13.42 4.87
N TRP A 198 16.62 -13.76 4.98
CA TRP A 198 15.66 -13.00 5.77
C TRP A 198 15.62 -13.47 7.21
N ARG A 199 15.67 -12.52 8.15
CA ARG A 199 15.58 -12.79 9.59
C ARG A 199 14.47 -11.97 10.21
N CYS A 200 13.54 -12.64 10.88
CA CYS A 200 12.51 -11.98 11.67
C CYS A 200 13.07 -11.42 12.98
N PHE A 201 12.49 -10.32 13.45
CA PHE A 201 12.80 -9.71 14.75
C PHE A 201 11.58 -8.95 15.30
N GLU A 202 11.67 -8.54 16.56
CA GLU A 202 10.67 -7.64 17.15
C GLU A 202 11.06 -6.18 16.93
N ALA A 203 10.43 -5.56 15.93
CA ALA A 203 10.55 -4.13 15.69
C ALA A 203 9.89 -3.35 16.84
N PRO A 204 10.34 -2.12 17.16
CA PRO A 204 9.81 -1.33 18.27
C PRO A 204 8.44 -0.68 17.94
N VAL A 205 7.56 -1.42 17.25
CA VAL A 205 6.22 -0.95 16.84
C VAL A 205 5.35 -0.66 18.07
N ALA A 206 5.44 -1.49 19.11
CA ALA A 206 4.64 -1.32 20.33
C ALA A 206 4.93 -0.01 21.09
N SER A 207 6.09 0.61 20.86
CA SER A 207 6.47 1.89 21.50
C SER A 207 6.12 3.13 20.68
N VAL A 208 5.49 2.96 19.51
CA VAL A 208 5.18 4.06 18.59
C VAL A 208 3.67 4.11 18.38
N PRO A 209 3.07 5.32 18.27
CA PRO A 209 1.67 5.43 17.84
C PRO A 209 1.44 4.66 16.53
N ASP A 210 0.27 4.03 16.39
CA ASP A 210 -0.09 3.21 15.23
C ASP A 210 -0.40 4.07 13.98
N TYR A 211 0.61 4.79 13.51
CA TYR A 211 0.61 5.65 12.33
C TYR A 211 1.97 5.53 11.64
N LYS A 212 1.96 5.28 10.33
CA LYS A 212 3.21 5.09 9.55
C LYS A 212 4.15 6.29 9.70
N VAL A 213 3.64 7.52 9.67
CA VAL A 213 4.46 8.72 9.85
C VAL A 213 5.23 8.75 11.17
N HIS A 214 4.65 8.25 12.26
CA HIS A 214 5.33 8.17 13.56
C HIS A 214 6.43 7.11 13.55
N VAL A 215 6.17 5.98 12.89
CA VAL A 215 7.18 4.93 12.67
C VAL A 215 8.39 5.50 11.93
N LEU A 216 8.16 6.32 10.89
CA LEU A 216 9.25 6.92 10.11
C LEU A 216 10.10 7.89 10.93
N HIS A 217 9.50 8.74 11.76
CA HIS A 217 10.24 9.60 12.69
C HIS A 217 11.04 8.76 13.69
N HIS A 218 10.44 7.70 14.24
CA HIS A 218 11.15 6.81 15.17
C HIS A 218 12.28 6.01 14.50
N ILE A 219 12.16 5.67 13.21
CA ILE A 219 13.24 5.06 12.40
C ILE A 219 14.43 6.01 12.31
N VAL A 220 14.17 7.28 11.98
CA VAL A 220 15.20 8.32 11.89
C VAL A 220 15.91 8.53 13.23
N GLU A 221 15.16 8.55 14.33
CA GLU A 221 15.71 8.71 15.68
C GLU A 221 16.46 7.48 16.20
N ASN A 222 16.10 6.28 15.72
CA ASN A 222 16.60 5.01 16.26
C ASN A 222 16.94 3.99 15.15
N PRO A 223 17.79 4.32 14.17
CA PRO A 223 17.97 3.50 12.96
C PRO A 223 18.40 2.06 13.28
N SER A 224 19.28 1.86 14.26
CA SER A 224 19.78 0.53 14.64
C SER A 224 18.73 -0.38 15.29
N LYS A 225 17.60 0.17 15.79
CA LYS A 225 16.48 -0.64 16.30
C LYS A 225 15.58 -1.16 15.19
N TRP A 226 15.53 -0.47 14.05
CA TRP A 226 14.70 -0.84 12.90
C TRP A 226 15.46 -1.57 11.80
N PHE A 227 16.79 -1.37 11.77
CA PHE A 227 17.74 -2.07 10.92
C PHE A 227 18.78 -2.78 11.81
N PRO A 228 18.46 -3.94 12.41
CA PRO A 228 19.39 -4.67 13.27
C PRO A 228 20.72 -5.02 12.58
N GLN A 229 20.73 -5.12 11.24
CA GLN A 229 21.95 -5.33 10.45
C GLN A 229 22.99 -4.20 10.60
N LEU A 230 22.61 -3.00 11.06
CA LEU A 230 23.54 -1.91 11.37
C LEU A 230 24.45 -2.23 12.57
N GLN A 231 24.08 -3.20 13.40
CA GLN A 231 24.88 -3.63 14.54
C GLN A 231 25.84 -4.76 14.19
N ALA A 232 25.68 -5.39 13.02
CA ALA A 232 26.56 -6.44 12.56
C ALA A 232 27.84 -5.82 11.96
N GLU A 233 28.99 -6.11 12.55
CA GLU A 233 30.30 -5.58 12.11
C GLU A 233 30.61 -5.88 10.63
N GLU A 234 30.02 -6.95 10.08
CA GLU A 234 30.29 -7.44 8.72
C GLU A 234 29.48 -6.72 7.61
N VAL A 235 28.48 -5.90 7.94
CA VAL A 235 27.44 -5.44 6.97
C VAL A 235 27.41 -3.92 6.76
N LEU A 236 28.39 -3.17 7.29
CA LEU A 236 28.26 -1.71 7.44
C LEU A 236 28.28 -0.93 6.12
N ALA A 237 29.12 -1.30 5.14
CA ALA A 237 29.41 -0.45 3.98
C ALA A 237 28.18 0.05 3.18
N PRO A 238 27.16 -0.77 2.85
CA PRO A 238 26.00 -0.26 2.12
C PRO A 238 25.06 0.62 2.96
N PHE A 239 25.13 0.56 4.29
CA PHE A 239 24.12 1.16 5.17
C PHE A 239 24.61 2.30 6.08
N ASP A 240 25.87 2.75 5.95
CA ASP A 240 26.40 3.89 6.73
C ASP A 240 25.52 5.15 6.66
N ALA A 241 24.87 5.44 5.53
CA ALA A 241 23.94 6.55 5.33
C ALA A 241 22.69 6.48 6.21
N LEU A 242 22.40 5.32 6.81
CA LEU A 242 21.28 5.16 7.74
C LEU A 242 21.62 5.62 9.17
N GLN A 243 22.89 5.80 9.53
CA GLN A 243 23.29 6.12 10.91
C GLN A 243 23.03 7.58 11.29
N ASP A 244 23.14 8.51 10.34
CA ASP A 244 22.90 9.96 10.54
C ASP A 244 21.71 10.41 9.67
N MET A 245 20.61 9.66 9.74
CA MET A 245 19.40 10.03 9.02
C MET A 245 18.72 11.23 9.66
N ARG A 246 18.08 12.01 8.79
CA ARG A 246 17.06 13.00 9.13
C ARG A 246 15.76 12.64 8.41
N VAL A 247 14.67 13.29 8.80
CA VAL A 247 13.36 13.09 8.17
C VAL A 247 13.37 13.48 6.69
N GLU A 248 14.26 14.39 6.29
CA GLU A 248 14.51 14.73 4.90
C GLU A 248 15.09 13.57 4.10
N ASN A 249 15.86 12.67 4.71
CA ASN A 249 16.49 11.55 3.99
C ASN A 249 15.50 10.44 3.61
N VAL A 250 14.24 10.52 4.05
CA VAL A 250 13.23 9.48 3.91
C VAL A 250 12.18 9.89 2.88
N VAL A 251 11.92 9.00 1.91
CA VAL A 251 10.79 9.09 0.99
C VAL A 251 9.77 8.01 1.34
N VAL A 252 8.49 8.37 1.38
CA VAL A 252 7.38 7.45 1.65
C VAL A 252 6.52 7.28 0.41
N ILE A 253 6.24 6.05 0.01
CA ILE A 253 5.42 5.74 -1.16
C ILE A 253 4.26 4.91 -0.68
N ASP A 254 3.07 5.47 -0.76
CA ASP A 254 1.89 4.90 -0.14
C ASP A 254 0.66 5.33 -0.92
N ASP A 255 -0.41 4.57 -0.83
CA ASP A 255 -1.67 4.88 -1.45
C ASP A 255 -2.70 5.40 -0.43
N GLU A 256 -2.35 5.53 0.83
CA GLU A 256 -3.16 6.14 1.88
C GLU A 256 -2.61 7.51 2.30
N ARG A 257 -3.46 8.53 2.27
CA ARG A 257 -3.06 9.88 2.70
C ARG A 257 -2.73 9.95 4.20
N ALA A 258 -3.35 9.06 4.98
CA ALA A 258 -3.09 8.87 6.40
C ALA A 258 -1.61 8.59 6.71
N ALA A 259 -0.89 7.98 5.75
CA ALA A 259 0.50 7.61 5.92
C ALA A 259 1.44 8.82 5.96
N PHE A 260 1.03 9.97 5.42
CA PHE A 260 1.94 11.12 5.22
C PHE A 260 1.85 12.19 6.29
N SER A 261 0.76 12.25 7.05
CA SER A 261 0.63 13.23 8.12
C SER A 261 -0.43 12.85 9.14
N MET A 262 -0.20 13.27 10.37
CA MET A 262 -1.13 13.20 11.47
C MET A 262 -1.09 14.54 12.19
N ASP A 263 -2.27 15.15 12.41
CA ASP A 263 -2.38 16.51 12.96
C ASP A 263 -2.26 16.54 14.49
N GLU A 264 -2.90 15.59 15.19
CA GLU A 264 -3.09 15.60 16.64
C GLU A 264 -3.18 14.16 17.18
N PRO A 265 -2.68 13.88 18.40
CA PRO A 265 -2.10 14.83 19.37
C PRO A 265 -0.59 15.08 19.21
N HIS A 266 0.08 14.34 18.33
CA HIS A 266 1.51 14.47 18.09
C HIS A 266 1.71 14.76 16.61
N PRO A 267 1.83 16.04 16.21
CA PRO A 267 1.91 16.40 14.81
C PRO A 267 3.16 15.78 14.21
N ALA A 268 2.97 14.92 13.21
CA ALA A 268 4.04 14.26 12.49
C ALA A 268 3.72 14.29 11.00
N GLN A 269 4.73 14.58 10.19
CA GLN A 269 4.59 14.62 8.73
C GLN A 269 5.79 14.02 8.02
N ALA A 270 5.52 13.36 6.90
CA ALA A 270 6.51 12.98 5.92
C ALA A 270 6.82 14.20 5.05
N LEU A 271 8.10 14.58 4.97
CA LEU A 271 8.54 15.72 4.15
C LEU A 271 8.57 15.36 2.66
N ARG A 272 8.84 14.10 2.32
CA ARG A 272 8.89 13.61 0.94
C ARG A 272 8.00 12.40 0.80
N TYR A 273 7.03 12.47 -0.09
CA TYR A 273 6.12 11.37 -0.30
C TYR A 273 5.63 11.27 -1.75
N CYS A 274 5.24 10.06 -2.15
CA CYS A 274 4.50 9.80 -3.37
C CYS A 274 3.18 9.10 -3.05
N LYS A 275 2.07 9.73 -3.43
CA LYS A 275 0.73 9.14 -3.35
C LYS A 275 0.46 8.32 -4.61
N VAL A 276 0.33 7.00 -4.46
CA VAL A 276 -0.09 6.10 -5.55
C VAL A 276 -1.56 6.33 -5.87
N ALA A 277 -1.94 6.33 -7.14
CA ALA A 277 -3.33 6.50 -7.54
C ALA A 277 -4.16 5.25 -7.20
N ARG A 278 -5.39 5.46 -6.72
CA ARG A 278 -6.42 4.42 -6.56
C ARG A 278 -7.54 4.65 -7.57
N TYR A 279 -8.19 3.59 -8.02
CA TYR A 279 -9.27 3.66 -9.01
C TYR A 279 -10.24 2.47 -8.88
N ASP A 280 -11.45 2.66 -9.39
CA ASP A 280 -12.49 1.62 -9.41
C ASP A 280 -12.52 1.02 -10.82
N ALA A 281 -12.37 -0.31 -10.94
CA ALA A 281 -12.39 -0.98 -12.24
C ALA A 281 -12.84 -2.44 -12.14
N ASP A 282 -13.30 -2.99 -13.26
CA ASP A 282 -13.52 -4.44 -13.37
C ASP A 282 -12.17 -5.15 -13.44
N TYR A 283 -11.93 -6.05 -12.48
CA TYR A 283 -10.67 -6.72 -12.29
C TYR A 283 -10.80 -8.23 -12.50
N ARG A 284 -10.33 -8.69 -13.66
CA ARG A 284 -10.22 -10.11 -14.01
C ARG A 284 -11.50 -10.88 -13.68
N SER A 285 -11.40 -12.00 -12.96
CA SER A 285 -12.53 -12.81 -12.53
C SER A 285 -13.22 -12.31 -11.24
N CYS A 286 -12.63 -11.32 -10.55
CA CYS A 286 -13.16 -10.78 -9.29
C CYS A 286 -14.34 -9.81 -9.51
N GLY A 287 -14.59 -9.40 -10.75
CA GLY A 287 -15.60 -8.40 -11.07
C GLY A 287 -15.16 -6.99 -10.68
N HIS A 288 -16.12 -6.11 -10.36
CA HIS A 288 -15.84 -4.72 -10.03
C HIS A 288 -15.16 -4.60 -8.66
N LEU A 289 -13.91 -4.15 -8.65
CA LEU A 289 -13.18 -3.83 -7.43
C LEU A 289 -13.05 -2.32 -7.29
N ASN A 290 -13.28 -1.84 -6.06
CA ASN A 290 -13.05 -0.45 -5.71
C ASN A 290 -11.62 -0.30 -5.22
N GLN A 291 -11.04 0.89 -5.40
CA GLN A 291 -9.75 1.24 -4.81
C GLN A 291 -8.56 0.35 -5.23
N LEU A 292 -8.57 -0.21 -6.44
CA LEU A 292 -7.38 -0.82 -7.04
C LEU A 292 -6.27 0.22 -7.16
N GLY A 293 -5.01 -0.19 -6.99
CA GLY A 293 -3.88 0.72 -6.97
C GLY A 293 -2.71 0.25 -7.81
N GLY A 294 -1.51 0.35 -7.25
CA GLY A 294 -0.28 -0.14 -7.82
C GLY A 294 0.48 0.90 -8.64
N ILE A 295 1.76 1.11 -8.30
CA ILE A 295 2.68 1.92 -9.10
C ILE A 295 2.73 1.36 -10.53
N GLY A 296 2.54 2.21 -11.53
CA GLY A 296 2.59 1.82 -12.94
C GLY A 296 1.40 0.99 -13.40
N ALA A 297 0.34 0.87 -12.60
CA ALA A 297 -0.81 0.07 -12.99
C ALA A 297 -1.57 0.66 -14.19
N HIS A 298 -1.60 1.99 -14.35
CA HIS A 298 -2.23 2.66 -15.48
C HIS A 298 -1.27 3.40 -16.43
N SER A 299 -0.03 3.63 -16.01
CA SER A 299 0.90 4.45 -16.77
C SER A 299 2.34 4.12 -16.41
N ASP A 300 3.13 3.69 -17.40
CA ASP A 300 4.58 3.47 -17.22
C ASP A 300 5.32 4.74 -16.75
N LYS A 301 4.76 5.93 -16.99
CA LYS A 301 5.32 7.20 -16.49
C LYS A 301 5.42 7.26 -14.96
N ASP A 302 4.66 6.44 -14.23
CA ASP A 302 4.76 6.40 -12.77
C ASP A 302 6.17 5.96 -12.33
N TYR A 303 6.78 4.99 -13.04
CA TYR A 303 8.13 4.52 -12.74
C TYR A 303 9.19 5.62 -12.96
N GLU A 304 9.08 6.33 -14.09
CA GLU A 304 9.98 7.44 -14.42
C GLU A 304 9.84 8.61 -13.43
N THR A 305 8.59 8.93 -13.07
CA THR A 305 8.26 10.00 -12.12
C THR A 305 8.81 9.67 -10.73
N LEU A 306 8.59 8.44 -10.27
CA LEU A 306 9.07 8.00 -8.96
C LEU A 306 10.59 8.04 -8.89
N ARG A 307 11.27 7.50 -9.91
CA ARG A 307 12.73 7.55 -9.99
C ARG A 307 13.23 8.99 -9.96
N ALA A 308 12.70 9.86 -10.83
CA ALA A 308 13.09 11.26 -10.87
C ALA A 308 12.88 11.97 -9.53
N PHE A 309 11.80 11.65 -8.81
CA PHE A 309 11.53 12.19 -7.48
C PHE A 309 12.53 11.72 -6.44
N VAL A 310 12.86 10.43 -6.39
CA VAL A 310 13.83 9.92 -5.41
C VAL A 310 15.23 10.48 -5.65
N GLU A 311 15.62 10.69 -6.92
CA GLU A 311 16.91 11.28 -7.27
C GLU A 311 16.98 12.77 -6.92
N ARG A 312 15.90 13.51 -7.20
CA ARG A 312 15.88 14.99 -7.12
C ARG A 312 14.56 15.49 -6.53
N PRO A 313 14.26 15.21 -5.26
CA PRO A 313 12.98 15.55 -4.64
C PRO A 313 12.69 17.06 -4.66
N TRP A 314 13.73 17.90 -4.62
CA TRP A 314 13.66 19.36 -4.73
C TRP A 314 13.17 19.91 -6.07
N GLN A 315 12.89 19.06 -7.06
CA GLN A 315 12.20 19.44 -8.29
C GLN A 315 10.67 19.30 -8.17
N PHE A 316 10.18 18.71 -7.08
CA PHE A 316 8.78 18.40 -6.83
C PHE A 316 8.24 19.20 -5.64
N LEU A 317 8.60 20.48 -5.62
CA LEU A 317 8.27 21.39 -4.53
C LEU A 317 6.76 21.59 -4.44
N GLN A 318 6.21 21.40 -3.24
CA GLN A 318 4.95 22.02 -2.91
C GLN A 318 5.15 23.53 -2.81
N ASP A 319 4.21 24.32 -3.32
CA ASP A 319 4.21 25.76 -3.09
C ASP A 319 4.40 26.02 -1.59
N PRO A 320 5.24 27.01 -1.22
CA PRO A 320 5.37 27.36 0.19
C PRO A 320 3.97 27.65 0.73
N PRO A 321 3.68 27.27 1.99
CA PRO A 321 2.44 27.72 2.60
C PRO A 321 2.37 29.23 2.39
N PRO A 322 1.22 29.77 1.92
CA PRO A 322 1.10 31.20 1.70
C PRO A 322 1.65 31.84 2.96
N GLU A 323 2.70 32.66 2.82
CA GLU A 323 3.29 33.37 3.96
C GLU A 323 2.08 33.87 4.73
N VAL A 324 1.93 33.40 5.98
CA VAL A 324 0.84 33.85 6.84
C VAL A 324 1.15 35.32 6.95
N ALA A 325 0.59 36.10 6.02
CA ALA A 325 0.88 37.50 5.83
C ALA A 325 0.59 38.02 7.21
N GLU A 326 1.67 38.33 7.95
CA GLU A 326 1.63 38.57 9.40
C GLU A 326 0.37 39.34 9.58
N SER A 327 -0.64 38.71 10.21
CA SER A 327 -1.99 39.23 10.14
C SER A 327 -1.85 40.64 10.67
N ILE A 328 -1.81 41.61 9.76
CA ILE A 328 -1.81 43.01 10.09
C ILE A 328 -3.14 43.04 10.78
N ASP A 329 -3.09 43.12 12.11
CA ASP A 329 -4.26 43.14 12.95
C ASP A 329 -5.12 44.23 12.34
N ASP A 330 -6.07 43.83 11.52
CA ASP A 330 -7.09 44.68 10.97
C ASP A 330 -8.22 44.48 11.98
N PRO A 331 -8.27 45.30 13.05
CA PRO A 331 -9.32 45.23 14.04
C PRO A 331 -10.72 45.46 13.43
N GLY A 332 -10.81 45.75 12.13
CA GLY A 332 -12.03 45.96 11.37
C GLY A 332 -12.66 44.74 10.71
N LEU A 333 -11.98 43.58 10.58
CA LEU A 333 -12.56 42.41 9.91
C LEU A 333 -13.49 41.58 10.83
N ASP A 334 -14.58 42.26 11.16
CA ASP A 334 -15.94 41.82 11.46
C ASP A 334 -16.16 40.37 11.94
N ARG A 335 -16.36 40.25 13.26
CA ARG A 335 -16.90 39.09 13.99
C ARG A 335 -18.20 38.50 13.41
N THR A 336 -18.87 39.18 12.48
CA THR A 336 -20.14 38.72 11.89
C THR A 336 -19.98 37.50 10.97
N VAL A 337 -18.86 37.30 10.29
CA VAL A 337 -18.70 36.16 9.35
C VAL A 337 -18.55 34.83 10.11
N SER A 338 -17.72 34.81 11.16
CA SER A 338 -17.60 33.63 12.05
C SER A 338 -18.89 33.34 12.83
N ALA A 339 -19.69 34.36 13.15
CA ALA A 339 -21.02 34.17 13.77
C ALA A 339 -22.07 33.66 12.76
N ARG A 340 -21.97 34.03 11.48
CA ARG A 340 -22.85 33.51 10.41
C ARG A 340 -22.56 32.04 10.08
N LEU A 341 -21.29 31.62 10.09
CA LEU A 341 -20.94 30.21 9.88
C LEU A 341 -21.37 29.31 11.06
N ARG A 342 -21.31 29.81 12.30
CA ARG A 342 -21.85 29.09 13.47
C ARG A 342 -23.37 28.97 13.45
N ARG A 343 -24.12 30.02 13.05
CA ARG A 343 -25.59 29.91 12.91
C ARG A 343 -26.04 28.98 11.78
N ALA A 344 -25.27 28.85 10.71
CA ALA A 344 -25.59 27.91 9.62
C ALA A 344 -25.41 26.44 10.04
N LEU A 345 -24.61 26.15 11.08
CA LEU A 345 -24.46 24.81 11.66
C LEU A 345 -25.47 24.51 12.77
N GLU A 346 -26.15 25.52 13.30
CA GLU A 346 -27.11 25.39 14.41
C GLU A 346 -28.59 25.42 13.97
N SER A 347 -28.92 25.62 12.69
CA SER A 347 -30.31 25.86 12.25
C SER A 347 -30.91 24.93 11.18
N GLU A 348 -30.40 23.72 10.96
CA GLU A 348 -31.12 22.71 10.16
C GLU A 348 -31.02 21.30 10.75
N GLU A 349 -31.63 21.11 11.92
CA GLU A 349 -32.11 19.81 12.37
C GLU A 349 -33.65 19.82 12.26
N THR A 350 -34.16 19.78 11.02
CA THR A 350 -35.53 19.28 10.81
C THR A 350 -35.45 17.78 10.73
N ASP A 351 -36.04 17.11 11.72
CA ASP A 351 -36.24 15.67 11.84
C ASP A 351 -36.51 15.02 10.48
N LYS A 352 -35.51 14.32 9.94
CA LYS A 352 -35.74 13.36 8.85
C LYS A 352 -36.44 12.16 9.47
N LEU A 353 -37.77 12.17 9.41
CA LEU A 353 -38.57 11.00 9.71
C LEU A 353 -38.07 9.80 8.88
N PRO A 354 -37.88 8.62 9.49
CA PRO A 354 -37.47 7.43 8.76
C PRO A 354 -38.49 7.12 7.66
N ARG A 355 -38.00 6.89 6.43
CA ARG A 355 -38.84 6.45 5.31
C ARG A 355 -39.52 5.14 5.69
N THR A 356 -40.82 5.21 6.01
CA THR A 356 -41.67 4.04 6.16
C THR A 356 -41.98 3.48 4.78
N ARG A 357 -41.61 2.20 4.58
CA ARG A 357 -41.94 1.45 3.37
C ARG A 357 -43.46 1.33 3.28
N ARG A 358 -44.08 2.03 2.31
CA ARG A 358 -45.48 1.78 1.93
C ARG A 358 -45.59 0.31 1.54
N ARG A 359 -46.32 -0.48 2.34
CA ARG A 359 -46.72 -1.84 1.96
C ARG A 359 -47.52 -1.73 0.67
N LYS A 360 -46.98 -2.28 -0.42
CA LYS A 360 -47.74 -2.51 -1.65
C LYS A 360 -48.88 -3.47 -1.25
N ALA A 361 -50.13 -3.02 -1.41
CA ALA A 361 -51.28 -3.89 -1.23
C ALA A 361 -51.08 -5.10 -2.15
N VAL A 362 -50.95 -6.27 -1.54
CA VAL A 362 -50.98 -7.55 -2.24
C VAL A 362 -52.43 -7.72 -2.67
N SER A 363 -52.68 -7.60 -3.96
CA SER A 363 -53.90 -8.13 -4.58
C SER A 363 -53.93 -9.63 -4.32
N GLU A 364 -55.02 -10.09 -3.72
CA GLU A 364 -55.31 -11.50 -3.45
C GLU A 364 -55.14 -12.35 -4.71
N PRO A 365 -54.42 -13.48 -4.64
CA PRO A 365 -54.59 -14.55 -5.60
C PRO A 365 -55.70 -15.49 -5.15
N ASP A 366 -56.61 -15.78 -6.08
CA ASP A 366 -57.69 -16.75 -5.95
C ASP A 366 -57.20 -18.11 -5.44
N LEU A 367 -57.91 -18.58 -4.43
CA LEU A 367 -57.83 -19.90 -3.81
C LEU A 367 -58.35 -20.97 -4.78
N GLU A 368 -57.49 -21.88 -5.24
CA GLU A 368 -57.90 -23.27 -5.49
C GLU A 368 -56.80 -24.28 -5.07
N ARG A 369 -57.13 -25.03 -3.99
CA ARG A 369 -56.91 -26.47 -3.69
C ARG A 369 -55.80 -27.19 -4.50
N SER A 370 -54.87 -27.95 -3.91
CA SER A 370 -55.04 -29.17 -3.07
C SER A 370 -53.65 -29.76 -2.73
N PRO A 371 -53.51 -30.81 -1.87
CA PRO A 371 -52.37 -30.95 -0.96
C PRO A 371 -51.36 -32.08 -1.25
N ARG A 372 -50.28 -32.04 -0.45
CA ARG A 372 -49.28 -33.06 -0.09
C ARG A 372 -48.09 -33.22 -1.05
N GLU A 373 -46.90 -32.92 -0.54
CA GLU A 373 -45.91 -33.96 -0.25
C GLU A 373 -44.73 -33.41 0.59
N SER A 374 -44.27 -34.26 1.51
CA SER A 374 -43.17 -34.08 2.44
C SER A 374 -41.82 -34.24 1.73
N VAL A 375 -40.90 -33.27 1.87
CA VAL A 375 -39.49 -33.44 1.46
C VAL A 375 -38.52 -32.88 2.51
N LYS A 376 -37.51 -33.70 2.84
CA LYS A 376 -36.41 -33.54 3.79
C LYS A 376 -35.43 -32.40 3.43
N PRO A 377 -34.61 -31.91 4.37
CA PRO A 377 -33.66 -30.82 4.10
C PRO A 377 -32.48 -31.32 3.26
N ARG A 378 -32.17 -30.61 2.17
CA ARG A 378 -30.93 -30.74 1.41
C ARG A 378 -30.01 -29.58 1.75
N THR A 379 -28.81 -29.94 2.18
CA THR A 379 -27.61 -29.12 2.28
C THR A 379 -27.17 -28.68 0.88
N ASN A 380 -26.89 -27.38 0.70
CA ASN A 380 -26.30 -26.85 -0.53
C ASN A 380 -24.77 -26.88 -0.41
N SER A 381 -24.15 -27.90 -1.00
CA SER A 381 -22.76 -27.86 -1.44
C SER A 381 -22.69 -27.26 -2.84
N PHE A 382 -21.98 -26.15 -3.00
CA PHE A 382 -21.62 -25.64 -4.32
C PHE A 382 -20.52 -26.54 -4.91
N CYS A 383 -20.86 -27.33 -5.92
CA CYS A 383 -19.89 -28.03 -6.77
C CYS A 383 -19.56 -27.15 -7.97
N VAL A 384 -18.28 -26.79 -8.11
CA VAL A 384 -17.68 -26.31 -9.35
C VAL A 384 -17.73 -27.46 -10.36
N SER A 385 -18.23 -27.19 -11.57
CA SER A 385 -18.22 -28.17 -12.67
C SER A 385 -16.88 -28.10 -13.41
N PRO A 386 -16.18 -29.22 -13.67
CA PRO A 386 -14.99 -29.21 -14.50
C PRO A 386 -15.39 -29.14 -15.97
N ARG A 387 -14.84 -28.16 -16.70
CA ARG A 387 -14.89 -28.14 -18.17
C ARG A 387 -13.88 -29.15 -18.69
N THR A 388 -14.38 -30.24 -19.26
CA THR A 388 -13.63 -31.05 -20.21
C THR A 388 -13.73 -30.40 -21.59
N SER A 389 -12.61 -30.25 -22.28
CA SER A 389 -12.57 -30.04 -23.72
C SER A 389 -11.41 -30.87 -24.28
N PRO A 390 -11.60 -31.63 -25.37
CA PRO A 390 -10.60 -32.53 -25.92
C PRO A 390 -9.80 -31.89 -27.06
N ARG A 391 -8.55 -32.38 -27.23
CA ARG A 391 -7.78 -32.48 -28.50
C ARG A 391 -7.30 -31.14 -29.11
N ASP A 392 -6.15 -30.99 -29.79
CA ASP A 392 -5.21 -31.89 -30.47
C ASP A 392 -3.81 -31.20 -30.48
N GLU A 393 -2.75 -32.00 -30.42
CA GLU A 393 -1.38 -31.68 -30.88
C GLU A 393 -1.38 -31.37 -32.39
N PRO A 394 -0.48 -30.50 -32.94
CA PRO A 394 0.92 -30.89 -33.07
C PRO A 394 1.99 -29.76 -33.04
N GLY A 395 3.18 -30.14 -32.56
CA GLY A 395 4.45 -29.93 -33.28
C GLY A 395 4.95 -28.50 -33.54
N GLY A 396 6.00 -28.11 -32.82
CA GLY A 396 6.82 -26.95 -33.17
C GLY A 396 8.05 -26.83 -32.28
N LEU A 397 9.11 -27.56 -32.62
CA LEU A 397 10.45 -27.33 -32.07
C LEU A 397 10.95 -25.95 -32.54
N GLY A 398 10.80 -24.95 -31.68
CA GLY A 398 11.44 -23.65 -31.79
C GLY A 398 12.49 -23.51 -30.71
N LEU A 399 13.75 -23.56 -31.12
CA LEU A 399 14.92 -23.17 -30.33
C LEU A 399 14.72 -21.73 -29.84
N CYS A 400 14.75 -21.53 -28.52
CA CYS A 400 14.81 -20.22 -27.89
C CYS A 400 16.13 -20.13 -27.16
N ASP A 401 16.85 -19.04 -27.43
CA ASP A 401 18.22 -18.76 -27.06
C ASP A 401 18.50 -18.83 -25.55
N ASP A 402 19.64 -19.43 -25.23
CA ASP A 402 20.29 -19.41 -23.93
C ASP A 402 20.52 -17.95 -23.49
N PHE A 403 19.82 -17.53 -22.44
CA PHE A 403 20.19 -16.35 -21.67
C PHE A 403 21.29 -16.78 -20.68
N ASP A 404 22.54 -16.49 -21.03
CA ASP A 404 23.68 -16.63 -20.13
C ASP A 404 23.44 -15.83 -18.84
N LEU A 405 23.26 -16.56 -17.74
CA LEU A 405 23.48 -16.03 -16.40
C LEU A 405 24.95 -15.64 -16.29
N VAL A 406 25.21 -14.34 -16.21
CA VAL A 406 26.52 -13.84 -15.79
C VAL A 406 26.68 -14.18 -14.30
N GLU A 407 27.32 -15.30 -14.02
CA GLU A 407 27.91 -15.59 -12.71
C GLU A 407 28.94 -14.50 -12.41
N LEU A 408 28.64 -13.64 -11.44
CA LEU A 408 29.61 -12.74 -10.83
C LEU A 408 30.55 -13.58 -9.95
N GLU A 409 31.55 -14.20 -10.58
CA GLU A 409 32.66 -14.80 -9.86
C GLU A 409 33.42 -13.71 -9.07
N SER A 410 33.38 -13.83 -7.75
CA SER A 410 34.19 -13.03 -6.83
C SER A 410 35.66 -13.43 -6.97
N SER A 411 36.40 -12.76 -7.85
CA SER A 411 37.85 -12.87 -7.90
C SER A 411 38.47 -12.18 -6.68
N SER A 412 38.96 -12.98 -5.73
CA SER A 412 39.77 -12.52 -4.60
C SER A 412 41.18 -12.13 -5.10
N PRO A 413 41.73 -10.97 -4.69
CA PRO A 413 43.07 -10.58 -5.10
C PRO A 413 44.12 -11.37 -4.31
N THR A 414 44.93 -12.12 -5.05
CA THR A 414 46.13 -12.78 -4.59
C THR A 414 47.12 -11.74 -4.04
N GLN A 415 47.53 -11.91 -2.78
CA GLN A 415 48.64 -11.15 -2.20
C GLN A 415 49.94 -11.49 -2.93
N ALA A 416 50.54 -10.50 -3.58
CA ALA A 416 51.92 -10.57 -4.04
C ALA A 416 52.80 -9.86 -3.02
N ALA A 417 53.70 -10.63 -2.39
CA ALA A 417 54.80 -10.13 -1.59
C ALA A 417 55.88 -9.51 -2.51
N CYS A 418 56.34 -8.31 -2.15
CA CYS A 418 57.66 -7.77 -2.46
C CYS A 418 58.11 -6.94 -1.27
#